data_AF-A0A1Q3A4S5-F1
#
_entry.id   AF-A0A1Q3A4S5-F1
#
_cell.length_a   1.000
_cell.length_b   1.000
_cell.length_c   1.000
_cell.angle_alpha   90.00
_cell.angle_beta   90.00
_cell.angle_gamma   90.00
#
_symmetry.space_group_name_H-M   'P 1'
#
loop_
_entity.id
_entity.type
_entity.pdbx_description
1 polymer ?
#
loop_
_entity_poly.entity_id
_entity_poly.type
_entity_poly.pdbx_seq_one_letter_code
_entity_poly.pdbx_strand_id
1 'polypeptide(L)'
;MKPVSLYGGALRTVLPPGFIDASLLRPVPDTQEVYVNGRQEGEDYGDGLGLNESITVDLLERIEASSDEDALKEHVTEIFDLNGSTNCQMDQLHRINSSVYACIAHDVNLVLCVGLIRLPQYGTDVVITINVPGQAVRTGEELPKEVQATNKVLTTILNQFEVVDGSLFV
;
A
#
# COMPACT_ATOMS: atom_id res chain seq x y z
N MET A 1 -4.78 3.23 -14.86
CA MET A 1 -4.55 1.93 -14.20
C MET A 1 -4.31 0.86 -15.24
N LYS A 2 -3.35 -0.03 -15.03
CA LYS A 2 -3.02 -1.18 -15.90
C LYS A 2 -3.01 -2.47 -15.08
N PRO A 3 -3.60 -3.58 -15.56
CA PRO A 3 -3.53 -4.87 -14.87
C PRO A 3 -2.09 -5.36 -14.72
N VAL A 4 -1.79 -5.94 -13.56
CA VAL A 4 -0.50 -6.57 -13.26
C VAL A 4 -0.71 -7.91 -12.58
N SER A 5 0.18 -8.85 -12.87
CA SER A 5 0.28 -10.14 -12.19
C SER A 5 1.37 -10.04 -11.13
N LEU A 6 1.06 -10.52 -9.92
CA LEU A 6 1.97 -10.55 -8.78
C LEU A 6 2.27 -12.01 -8.42
N TYR A 7 3.45 -12.29 -7.88
CA TYR A 7 3.89 -13.60 -7.40
C TYR A 7 3.70 -14.69 -8.45
N GLY A 8 4.29 -14.50 -9.64
CA GLY A 8 4.16 -15.45 -10.75
C GLY A 8 2.75 -15.56 -11.33
N GLY A 9 1.86 -14.62 -11.03
CA GLY A 9 0.48 -14.61 -11.49
C GLY A 9 -0.53 -15.25 -10.55
N ALA A 10 -0.09 -15.68 -9.37
CA ALA A 10 -1.00 -16.18 -8.33
C ALA A 10 -1.93 -15.09 -7.79
N LEU A 11 -1.51 -13.82 -7.80
CA LEU A 11 -2.34 -12.68 -7.44
C LEU A 11 -2.41 -11.70 -8.62
N ARG A 12 -3.47 -10.90 -8.67
CA ARG A 12 -3.69 -9.87 -9.68
C ARG A 12 -4.21 -8.59 -9.06
N THR A 13 -3.78 -7.45 -9.59
CA THR A 13 -4.37 -6.14 -9.30
C THR A 13 -4.13 -5.19 -10.48
N VAL A 14 -4.28 -3.89 -10.27
CA VAL A 14 -3.87 -2.85 -11.21
C VAL A 14 -2.85 -1.91 -10.58
N LEU A 15 -1.98 -1.31 -11.39
CA LEU A 15 -1.08 -0.24 -10.97
C LEU A 15 -1.21 0.99 -11.86
N PRO A 16 -0.80 2.18 -11.39
CA PRO A 16 -0.70 3.35 -12.24
C PRO A 16 0.29 3.11 -13.39
N PRO A 17 0.05 3.64 -14.60
CA PRO A 17 1.03 3.58 -15.69
C PRO A 17 2.33 4.29 -15.30
N GLY A 18 3.46 3.90 -15.88
CA GLY A 18 4.76 4.52 -15.61
C GLY A 18 5.48 4.01 -14.35
N PHE A 19 4.87 3.11 -13.58
CA PHE A 19 5.55 2.38 -12.52
C PHE A 19 6.38 1.23 -13.10
N ILE A 20 7.58 1.03 -12.55
CA ILE A 20 8.56 0.04 -12.95
C ILE A 20 8.71 -0.97 -11.82
N ASP A 21 8.70 -2.26 -12.17
CA ASP A 21 9.01 -3.35 -11.24
C ASP A 21 10.49 -3.28 -10.83
N ALA A 22 10.74 -3.14 -9.53
CA ALA A 22 12.08 -3.02 -8.97
C ALA A 22 12.87 -4.34 -9.04
N SER A 23 12.18 -5.50 -9.13
CA SER A 23 12.82 -6.82 -9.24
C SER A 23 13.66 -6.97 -10.51
N LEU A 24 13.33 -6.21 -11.55
CA LEU A 24 14.09 -6.14 -12.81
C LEU A 24 15.48 -5.53 -12.65
N LEU A 25 15.70 -4.76 -11.57
CA LEU A 25 16.94 -4.02 -11.33
C LEU A 25 17.73 -4.58 -10.15
N ARG A 26 17.04 -5.10 -9.13
CA ARG A 26 17.65 -5.62 -7.90
C ARG A 26 16.76 -6.71 -7.29
N PRO A 27 17.34 -7.67 -6.54
CA PRO A 27 16.54 -8.61 -5.78
C PRO A 27 15.63 -7.88 -4.77
N VAL A 28 14.41 -8.37 -4.65
CA VAL A 28 13.41 -7.99 -3.62
C VAL A 28 13.09 -9.23 -2.78
N PRO A 29 12.64 -9.09 -1.52
CA PRO A 29 12.22 -10.23 -0.71
C PRO A 29 11.13 -11.07 -1.41
N ASP A 30 11.13 -12.39 -1.20
CA ASP A 30 10.21 -13.31 -1.88
C ASP A 30 8.73 -13.03 -1.57
N THR A 31 8.44 -12.47 -0.39
CA THR A 31 7.09 -12.06 0.03
C THR A 31 6.67 -10.71 -0.53
N GLN A 32 7.57 -9.99 -1.23
CA GLN A 32 7.36 -8.62 -1.68
C GLN A 32 7.33 -8.47 -3.19
N GLU A 33 6.42 -7.62 -3.64
CA GLU A 33 6.38 -7.06 -4.98
C GLU A 33 6.53 -5.54 -4.87
N VAL A 34 7.60 -4.98 -5.45
CA VAL A 34 7.99 -3.58 -5.26
C VAL A 34 7.98 -2.86 -6.61
N TYR A 35 7.22 -1.78 -6.70
CA TYR A 35 7.13 -0.93 -7.87
C TYR A 35 7.52 0.50 -7.53
N VAL A 36 8.33 1.12 -8.38
CA VAL A 36 8.78 2.51 -8.21
C VAL A 36 8.22 3.37 -9.33
N ASN A 37 7.87 4.61 -9.01
CA ASN A 37 7.43 5.58 -10.01
C ASN A 37 8.61 5.92 -10.94
N GLY A 38 8.51 5.52 -12.21
CA GLY A 38 9.52 5.75 -13.25
C GLY A 38 9.17 6.89 -14.21
N ARG A 39 8.14 7.66 -13.89
CA ARG A 39 7.64 8.76 -14.72
C ARG A 39 8.65 9.90 -14.80
N GLN A 40 8.55 10.66 -15.89
CA GLN A 40 9.40 11.81 -16.14
C GLN A 40 8.63 13.13 -15.94
N GLU A 41 9.35 14.19 -15.59
CA GLU A 41 8.76 15.54 -15.53
C GLU A 41 8.10 15.91 -16.87
N GLY A 42 6.88 16.45 -16.79
CA GLY A 42 6.09 16.84 -17.96
C GLY A 42 5.18 15.73 -18.52
N GLU A 43 5.28 14.50 -18.03
CA GLU A 43 4.29 13.46 -18.32
C GLU A 43 3.05 13.64 -17.42
N ASP A 44 1.87 13.82 -18.02
CA ASP A 44 0.60 13.89 -17.30
C ASP A 44 -0.20 12.59 -17.49
N TYR A 45 -0.44 11.91 -16.38
CA TYR A 45 -1.22 10.66 -16.33
C TYR A 45 -2.62 10.85 -15.75
N GLY A 46 -2.97 12.08 -15.31
CA GLY A 46 -4.30 12.43 -14.80
C GLY A 46 -4.69 11.76 -13.48
N ASP A 47 -3.75 11.14 -12.77
CA ASP A 47 -4.00 10.46 -11.48
C ASP A 47 -3.62 11.29 -10.26
N GLY A 48 -2.93 12.42 -10.46
CA GLY A 48 -2.55 13.35 -9.39
C GLY A 48 -1.37 12.89 -8.53
N LEU A 49 -0.67 11.85 -8.95
CA LEU A 49 0.61 11.43 -8.34
C LEU A 49 1.74 12.37 -8.77
N GLY A 50 2.77 12.45 -7.92
CA GLY A 50 4.07 13.00 -8.23
C GLY A 50 4.94 12.03 -9.04
N LEU A 51 6.23 12.03 -8.73
CA LEU A 51 7.27 11.31 -9.48
C LEU A 51 8.10 10.33 -8.62
N ASN A 52 7.82 10.26 -7.32
CA ASN A 52 8.73 9.63 -6.35
C ASN A 52 8.04 8.56 -5.49
N GLU A 53 6.78 8.23 -5.78
CA GLU A 53 6.05 7.22 -5.04
C GLU A 53 6.64 5.83 -5.28
N SER A 54 6.51 4.97 -4.28
CA SER A 54 6.78 3.54 -4.39
C SER A 54 5.60 2.76 -3.83
N ILE A 55 5.25 1.68 -4.52
CA ILE A 55 4.19 0.75 -4.11
C ILE A 55 4.84 -0.55 -3.70
N THR A 56 4.56 -1.02 -2.50
CA THR A 56 4.96 -2.35 -2.04
C THR A 56 3.73 -3.16 -1.73
N VAL A 57 3.66 -4.38 -2.26
CA VAL A 57 2.72 -5.41 -1.83
C VAL A 57 3.53 -6.45 -1.05
N ASP A 58 3.12 -6.75 0.18
CA ASP A 58 3.80 -7.69 1.06
C ASP A 58 2.82 -8.76 1.58
N LEU A 59 3.26 -10.01 1.60
CA LEU A 59 2.53 -11.14 2.15
C LEU A 59 3.05 -11.43 3.56
N LEU A 60 2.25 -11.09 4.56
CA LEU A 60 2.59 -11.23 5.97
C LEU A 60 1.77 -12.32 6.63
N GLU A 61 2.29 -12.87 7.73
CA GLU A 61 1.48 -13.71 8.61
C GLU A 61 0.30 -12.93 9.16
N ARG A 62 -0.86 -13.58 9.26
CA ARG A 62 -2.05 -12.96 9.80
C ARG A 62 -1.88 -12.63 11.28
N ILE A 63 -1.99 -11.34 11.62
CA ILE A 63 -1.90 -10.89 13.00
C ILE A 63 -3.17 -11.25 13.79
N GLU A 64 -2.98 -11.74 15.02
CA GLU A 64 -4.04 -11.94 16.01
C GLU A 64 -4.35 -10.63 16.75
N ALA A 65 -5.29 -9.86 16.20
CA ALA A 65 -5.78 -8.62 16.81
C ALA A 65 -7.24 -8.72 17.28
N SER A 66 -7.65 -7.82 18.16
CA SER A 66 -9.04 -7.72 18.67
C SER A 66 -10.07 -7.38 17.60
N SER A 67 -9.65 -6.73 16.51
CA SER A 67 -10.47 -6.41 15.35
C SER A 67 -9.60 -6.27 14.10
N ASP A 68 -10.22 -6.28 12.91
CA ASP A 68 -9.49 -6.04 11.66
C ASP A 68 -8.95 -4.59 11.56
N GLU A 69 -9.61 -3.63 12.21
CA GLU A 69 -9.07 -2.27 12.31
C GLU A 69 -7.83 -2.22 13.20
N ASP A 70 -7.83 -2.99 14.30
CA ASP A 70 -6.66 -3.09 15.17
C ASP A 70 -5.51 -3.83 14.47
N ALA A 71 -5.80 -4.85 13.66
CA ALA A 71 -4.78 -5.48 12.81
C ALA A 71 -4.13 -4.49 11.83
N LEU A 72 -4.91 -3.60 11.20
CA LEU A 72 -4.36 -2.54 10.36
C LEU A 72 -3.48 -1.58 11.16
N LYS A 73 -3.91 -1.19 12.37
CA LYS A 73 -3.11 -0.32 13.25
C LYS A 73 -1.80 -0.98 13.66
N GLU A 74 -1.80 -2.28 13.96
CA GLU A 74 -0.60 -3.03 14.33
C GLU A 74 0.40 -3.07 13.17
N HIS A 75 -0.03 -3.46 11.97
CA HIS A 75 0.82 -3.43 10.77
C HIS A 75 1.40 -2.03 10.50
N VAL A 76 0.58 -0.98 10.61
CA VAL A 76 1.03 0.42 10.44
C VAL A 76 2.05 0.80 11.51
N THR A 77 1.80 0.45 12.77
CA THR A 77 2.69 0.77 13.88
C THR A 77 4.06 0.12 13.68
N GLU A 78 4.10 -1.16 13.31
CA GLU A 78 5.36 -1.87 13.04
C GLU A 78 6.16 -1.21 11.90
N ILE A 79 5.50 -0.82 10.81
CA ILE A 79 6.16 -0.13 9.70
C ILE A 79 6.77 1.20 10.16
N PHE A 80 6.05 1.98 10.96
CA PHE A 80 6.54 3.27 11.45
C PHE A 80 7.62 3.13 12.52
N ASP A 81 7.53 2.14 13.40
CA ASP A 81 8.53 1.81 14.42
C ASP A 81 9.87 1.44 13.76
N LEU A 82 9.84 0.66 12.67
CA LEU A 82 11.03 0.33 11.87
C LEU A 82 11.68 1.57 11.24
N ASN A 83 10.92 2.63 11.00
CA ASN A 83 11.41 3.92 10.51
C ASN A 83 11.82 4.88 11.65
N GLY A 84 11.82 4.41 12.91
CA GLY A 84 12.18 5.22 14.07
C GLY A 84 11.16 6.29 14.45
N SER A 85 9.92 6.16 13.97
CA SER A 85 8.82 7.02 14.39
C SER A 85 8.47 6.76 15.85
N THR A 86 8.02 7.82 16.55
CA THR A 86 7.49 7.71 17.92
C THR A 86 6.06 8.24 18.03
N ASN A 87 5.51 8.77 16.93
CA ASN A 87 4.22 9.45 16.91
C ASN A 87 3.48 9.28 15.58
N CYS A 88 3.31 8.03 15.14
CA CYS A 88 2.49 7.72 13.97
C CYS A 88 1.03 8.11 14.22
N GLN A 89 0.46 8.87 13.29
CA GLN A 89 -0.94 9.28 13.25
C GLN A 89 -1.63 8.60 12.07
N MET A 90 -2.89 8.22 12.24
CA MET A 90 -3.70 7.58 11.19
C MET A 90 -4.93 8.42 10.88
N ASP A 91 -5.02 8.91 9.65
CA ASP A 91 -6.16 9.61 9.10
C ASP A 91 -6.92 8.72 8.11
N GLN A 92 -8.20 9.02 7.91
CA GLN A 92 -9.07 8.34 6.95
C GLN A 92 -9.05 6.80 7.06
N LEU A 93 -8.94 6.23 8.26
CA LEU A 93 -9.14 4.80 8.45
C LEU A 93 -10.58 4.45 8.08
N HIS A 94 -10.74 3.56 7.10
CA HIS A 94 -12.06 3.10 6.70
C HIS A 94 -12.01 1.69 6.13
N ARG A 95 -13.16 1.02 6.21
CA ARG A 95 -13.39 -0.29 5.63
C ARG A 95 -13.88 -0.14 4.18
N ILE A 96 -13.22 -0.79 3.23
CA ILE A 96 -13.62 -0.85 1.81
C ILE A 96 -14.67 -1.96 1.61
N ASN A 97 -14.42 -3.16 2.15
CA ASN A 97 -15.34 -4.29 2.12
C ASN A 97 -15.16 -5.19 3.36
N SER A 98 -15.73 -6.40 3.39
CA SER A 98 -15.71 -7.26 4.58
C SER A 98 -14.32 -7.60 5.13
N SER A 99 -13.28 -7.61 4.31
CA SER A 99 -11.92 -8.01 4.71
C SER A 99 -10.84 -7.03 4.24
N VAL A 100 -11.24 -5.87 3.71
CA VAL A 100 -10.32 -4.89 3.14
C VAL A 100 -10.48 -3.54 3.82
N TYR A 101 -9.36 -3.00 4.28
CA TYR A 101 -9.26 -1.75 5.03
C TYR A 101 -8.18 -0.86 4.42
N ALA A 102 -8.33 0.45 4.58
CA ALA A 102 -7.32 1.42 4.16
C ALA A 102 -7.23 2.59 5.14
N CYS A 103 -6.06 3.20 5.22
CA CYS A 103 -5.81 4.43 5.96
C CYS A 103 -4.67 5.23 5.35
N ILE A 104 -4.51 6.47 5.83
CA ILE A 104 -3.35 7.32 5.57
C ILE A 104 -2.59 7.44 6.89
N ALA A 105 -1.42 6.81 6.96
CA ALA A 105 -0.55 6.84 8.11
C ALA A 105 0.56 7.88 7.89
N HIS A 106 0.86 8.69 8.89
CA HIS A 106 1.88 9.73 8.77
C HIS A 106 2.59 10.06 10.09
N ASP A 107 3.81 10.53 9.97
CA ASP A 107 4.61 11.21 10.99
C ASP A 107 5.38 12.36 10.30
N VAL A 108 6.22 13.09 11.03
CA VAL A 108 6.93 14.29 10.57
C VAL A 108 7.67 14.08 9.24
N ASN A 109 8.21 12.87 8.99
CA ASN A 109 9.06 12.60 7.83
C ASN A 109 8.48 11.60 6.83
N LEU A 110 7.34 10.97 7.14
CA LEU A 110 6.84 9.81 6.39
C LEU A 110 5.32 9.91 6.23
N VAL A 111 4.85 9.72 5.01
CA VAL A 111 3.43 9.61 4.69
C VAL A 111 3.23 8.35 3.86
N LEU A 112 2.42 7.42 4.37
CA LEU A 112 2.06 6.18 3.72
C LEU A 112 0.55 6.11 3.54
N CYS A 113 0.08 5.80 2.33
CA CYS A 113 -1.25 5.22 2.17
C CYS A 113 -1.11 3.71 2.38
N VAL A 114 -1.84 3.14 3.33
CA VAL A 114 -1.71 1.73 3.72
C VAL A 114 -3.04 1.01 3.55
N GLY A 115 -3.01 -0.13 2.87
CA GLY A 115 -4.13 -1.03 2.67
C GLY A 115 -3.85 -2.39 3.29
N LEU A 116 -4.87 -2.97 3.92
CA LEU A 116 -4.84 -4.32 4.47
C LEU A 116 -5.94 -5.16 3.82
N ILE A 117 -5.56 -6.35 3.34
CA ILE A 117 -6.49 -7.38 2.87
C ILE A 117 -6.30 -8.62 3.77
N ARG A 118 -7.32 -8.94 4.57
CA ARG A 118 -7.32 -10.14 5.41
C ARG A 118 -7.68 -11.37 4.56
N LEU A 119 -6.82 -12.40 4.57
CA LEU A 119 -7.08 -13.70 3.94
C LEU A 119 -7.08 -14.81 5.02
N PRO A 120 -8.11 -14.86 5.90
CA PRO A 120 -8.13 -15.77 7.04
C PRO A 120 -8.06 -17.25 6.66
N GLN A 121 -8.56 -17.63 5.48
CA GLN A 121 -8.48 -19.00 4.96
C GLN A 121 -7.04 -19.46 4.66
N TYR A 122 -6.11 -18.52 4.50
CA TYR A 122 -4.70 -18.77 4.22
C TYR A 122 -3.80 -18.39 5.40
N GLY A 123 -4.35 -17.83 6.49
CA GLY A 123 -3.54 -17.32 7.59
C GLY A 123 -2.62 -16.18 7.17
N THR A 124 -2.98 -15.41 6.14
CA THR A 124 -2.16 -14.35 5.55
C THR A 124 -2.86 -12.99 5.62
N ASP A 125 -2.09 -11.95 5.87
CA ASP A 125 -2.47 -10.56 5.66
C ASP A 125 -1.67 -10.00 4.47
N VAL A 126 -2.36 -9.45 3.47
CA VAL A 126 -1.69 -8.72 2.37
C VAL A 126 -1.68 -7.25 2.75
N VAL A 127 -0.48 -6.69 2.90
CA VAL A 127 -0.28 -5.27 3.20
C VAL A 127 0.23 -4.57 1.96
N ILE A 128 -0.53 -3.58 1.49
CA ILE A 128 -0.16 -2.72 0.35
C ILE A 128 0.16 -1.34 0.88
N THR A 129 1.38 -0.87 0.64
CA THR A 129 1.81 0.49 1.03
C THR A 129 2.12 1.31 -0.21
N ILE A 130 1.74 2.59 -0.20
CA ILE A 130 2.23 3.59 -1.15
C ILE A 130 2.93 4.69 -0.37
N ASN A 131 4.24 4.83 -0.57
CA ASN A 131 5.02 5.92 0.01
C ASN A 131 4.78 7.21 -0.77
N VAL A 132 4.52 8.31 -0.06
CA VAL A 132 4.28 9.64 -0.63
C VAL A 132 5.33 10.62 -0.09
N PRO A 133 6.55 10.63 -0.67
CA PRO A 133 7.67 11.36 -0.11
C PRO A 133 7.52 12.88 -0.27
N GLY A 134 8.09 13.65 0.66
CA GLY A 134 8.15 15.11 0.59
C GLY A 134 6.84 15.82 0.95
N GLN A 135 5.79 15.07 1.32
CA GLN A 135 4.54 15.64 1.80
C GLN A 135 4.58 15.85 3.31
N ALA A 136 4.02 16.98 3.76
CA ALA A 136 3.79 17.24 5.17
C ALA A 136 2.30 17.09 5.47
N VAL A 137 1.96 16.14 6.34
CA VAL A 137 0.60 15.93 6.84
C VAL A 137 0.57 16.29 8.31
N ARG A 138 -0.47 17.00 8.73
CA ARG A 138 -0.72 17.35 10.13
C ARG A 138 -2.14 17.02 10.50
N THR A 139 -2.31 16.42 11.67
CA THR A 139 -3.62 16.09 12.23
C THR A 139 -4.51 17.33 12.28
N GLY A 140 -5.70 17.22 11.68
CA GLY A 140 -6.70 18.30 11.65
C GLY A 140 -6.51 19.34 10.54
N GLU A 141 -5.45 19.25 9.73
CA GLU A 141 -5.29 20.06 8.52
C GLU A 141 -5.84 19.32 7.29
N GLU A 142 -6.11 20.06 6.20
CA GLU A 142 -6.49 19.44 4.94
C GLU A 142 -5.32 18.65 4.35
N LEU A 143 -5.57 17.41 3.94
CA LEU A 143 -4.53 16.57 3.35
C LEU A 143 -4.01 17.15 2.03
N PRO A 144 -2.70 17.06 1.74
CA PRO A 144 -2.16 17.45 0.44
C PRO A 144 -2.84 16.72 -0.72
N LYS A 145 -3.01 17.41 -1.85
CA LYS A 145 -3.69 16.84 -3.03
C LYS A 145 -3.07 15.54 -3.53
N GLU A 146 -1.74 15.44 -3.48
CA GLU A 146 -0.99 14.25 -3.86
C GLU A 146 -1.27 13.06 -2.93
N VAL A 147 -1.39 13.31 -1.61
CA VAL A 147 -1.78 12.29 -0.63
C VAL A 147 -3.21 11.82 -0.87
N GLN A 148 -4.14 12.75 -1.13
CA GLN A 148 -5.53 12.39 -1.48
C GLN A 148 -5.62 11.58 -2.78
N ALA A 149 -4.84 11.97 -3.80
CA ALA A 149 -4.72 11.26 -5.07
C ALA A 149 -4.15 9.85 -4.88
N THR A 150 -3.09 9.74 -4.08
CA THR A 150 -2.47 8.45 -3.73
C THR A 150 -3.44 7.54 -3.00
N ASN A 151 -4.22 8.05 -2.05
CA ASN A 151 -5.22 7.24 -1.35
C ASN A 151 -6.31 6.72 -2.31
N LYS A 152 -6.71 7.52 -3.33
CA LYS A 152 -7.63 7.06 -4.38
C LYS A 152 -7.00 5.98 -5.27
N VAL A 153 -5.71 6.11 -5.59
CA VAL A 153 -4.95 5.09 -6.31
C VAL A 153 -4.93 3.80 -5.49
N LEU A 154 -4.50 3.83 -4.22
CA LEU A 154 -4.50 2.68 -3.32
C LEU A 154 -5.90 2.02 -3.26
N THR A 155 -6.94 2.81 -3.07
CA THR A 155 -8.33 2.31 -3.04
C THR A 155 -8.69 1.58 -4.34
N THR A 156 -8.19 2.04 -5.49
CA THR A 156 -8.41 1.36 -6.77
C THR A 156 -7.64 0.05 -6.87
N ILE A 157 -6.40 0.00 -6.38
CA ILE A 157 -5.58 -1.23 -6.29
C ILE A 157 -6.31 -2.27 -5.43
N LEU A 158 -6.76 -1.87 -4.23
CA LEU A 158 -7.45 -2.74 -3.28
C LEU A 158 -8.77 -3.29 -3.84
N ASN A 159 -9.56 -2.47 -4.53
CA ASN A 159 -10.83 -2.90 -5.14
C ASN A 159 -10.67 -3.88 -6.31
N GLN A 160 -9.49 -3.91 -6.94
CA GLN A 160 -9.20 -4.81 -8.07
C GLN A 160 -8.23 -5.92 -7.70
N PHE A 161 -7.90 -6.06 -6.42
CA PHE A 161 -7.06 -7.14 -5.94
C PHE A 161 -7.82 -8.48 -5.99
N GLU A 162 -7.17 -9.50 -6.52
CA GLU A 162 -7.75 -10.83 -6.72
C GLU A 162 -6.71 -11.92 -6.45
N VAL A 163 -7.14 -12.95 -5.72
CA VAL A 163 -6.40 -14.21 -5.59
C VAL A 163 -6.78 -15.10 -6.76
N VAL A 164 -5.84 -15.33 -7.68
CA VAL A 164 -6.03 -16.15 -8.89
C VAL A 164 -5.66 -17.60 -8.61
N ASP A 165 -4.58 -17.84 -7.88
CA ASP A 165 -4.12 -19.16 -7.46
C ASP A 165 -3.82 -19.17 -5.96
N GLY A 166 -4.62 -19.93 -5.20
CA GLY A 166 -4.49 -20.07 -3.75
C GLY A 166 -3.34 -20.97 -3.32
N SER A 167 -2.70 -21.74 -4.23
CA SER A 167 -1.57 -22.60 -3.86
C SER A 167 -0.33 -21.81 -3.46
N LEU A 168 -0.30 -20.50 -3.72
CA LEU A 168 0.75 -19.60 -3.26
C LEU A 168 0.93 -19.63 -1.73
N PHE A 169 -0.16 -19.90 -0.99
CA PHE A 169 -0.19 -19.81 0.47
C PHE A 169 -0.07 -21.17 1.18
N VAL A 170 0.21 -22.25 0.44
CA VAL A 170 0.25 -23.64 0.94
C VAL A 170 1.68 -24.15 1.09
#